data_AF-A0A974X7M5-F1
#
_entry.id   AF-A0A974X7M5-F1
#
_cell.length_a   1.000
_cell.length_b   1.000
_cell.length_c   1.000
_cell.angle_alpha   90.00
_cell.angle_beta   90.00
_cell.angle_gamma   90.00
#
_symmetry.space_group_name_H-M   'P 1'
#
loop_
_entity.id
_entity.type
_entity.pdbx_description
1 polymer ?
#
loop_
_entity_poly.entity_id
_entity_poly.type
_entity_poly.pdbx_seq_one_letter_code
_entity_poly.pdbx_strand_id
1 'polypeptide(L)' 'MALIKCWAVLRAPAGKRLAPMLPFLVPLLRRDGELDLTDDEAALLVAMSAATTDRRLAGERDKMMPRGRSHTRPGSL' A
#
# COMPACT_ATOMS: atom_id res chain seq x y z
N MET A 1 -4.31 8.11 -6.69
CA MET A 1 -3.73 7.78 -5.36
C MET A 1 -4.66 6.89 -4.52
N ALA A 2 -5.45 5.98 -5.11
CA ALA A 2 -6.36 5.11 -4.36
C ALA A 2 -5.68 3.88 -3.73
N LEU A 3 -4.74 3.25 -4.46
CA LEU A 3 -4.02 2.06 -3.99
C LEU A 3 -3.25 2.32 -2.69
N ILE A 4 -2.61 3.48 -2.57
CA ILE A 4 -1.85 3.86 -1.37
C ILE A 4 -2.78 4.07 -0.18
N LYS A 5 -3.97 4.64 -0.39
CA LYS A 5 -4.99 4.80 0.66
C LYS A 5 -5.48 3.44 1.16
N CYS A 6 -5.83 2.53 0.26
CA CYS A 6 -6.19 1.14 0.60
C CYS A 6 -5.07 0.44 1.40
N TRP A 7 -3.82 0.58 0.96
CA TRP A 7 -2.65 0.02 1.63
C TRP A 7 -2.44 0.63 3.03
N ALA A 8 -2.59 1.95 3.18
CA ALA A 8 -2.40 2.65 4.43
C ALA A 8 -3.49 2.29 5.47
N VAL A 9 -4.76 2.17 5.05
CA VAL A 9 -5.87 1.75 5.92
C VAL A 9 -5.60 0.40 6.58
N LEU A 10 -4.99 -0.54 5.84
CA LEU A 10 -4.62 -1.86 6.35
C LEU A 10 -3.26 -1.89 7.09
N ARG A 11 -2.68 -0.72 7.41
CA ARG A 11 -1.36 -0.58 8.05
C ARG A 11 -0.23 -1.19 7.23
N ALA A 12 -0.21 -0.86 5.94
CA ALA A 12 0.90 -1.12 5.04
C ALA A 12 1.28 -2.61 4.83
N PRO A 13 0.34 -3.53 4.55
CA PRO A 13 0.66 -4.94 4.36
C PRO A 13 1.40 -5.21 3.05
N ALA A 14 2.00 -6.40 2.93
CA ALA A 14 2.55 -6.92 1.68
C ALA A 14 1.45 -7.08 0.60
N GLY A 15 1.80 -6.96 -0.69
CA GLY A 15 0.86 -7.05 -1.81
C GLY A 15 0.07 -8.36 -1.84
N LYS A 16 0.69 -9.47 -1.42
CA LYS A 16 0.02 -10.78 -1.27
C LYS A 16 -1.15 -10.78 -0.27
N ARG A 17 -1.12 -9.89 0.72
CA ARG A 17 -2.22 -9.71 1.69
C ARG A 17 -3.17 -8.60 1.26
N LEU A 18 -2.64 -7.54 0.62
CA LEU A 18 -3.46 -6.43 0.13
C LEU A 18 -4.36 -6.83 -1.04
N ALA A 19 -3.82 -7.50 -2.07
CA ALA A 19 -4.55 -7.83 -3.30
C ALA A 19 -5.89 -8.55 -3.06
N PRO A 20 -5.97 -9.65 -2.26
CA PRO A 20 -7.26 -10.31 -1.98
C PRO A 20 -8.21 -9.46 -1.13
N MET A 21 -7.72 -8.41 -0.46
CA MET A 21 -8.55 -7.48 0.33
C MET A 21 -9.13 -6.34 -0.50
N LEU A 22 -8.54 -6.01 -1.66
CA LEU A 22 -9.03 -4.93 -2.52
C LEU A 22 -10.50 -5.10 -2.95
N PRO A 23 -11.01 -6.28 -3.32
CA PRO A 23 -12.42 -6.47 -3.64
C PRO A 23 -13.39 -6.08 -2.52
N PHE A 24 -12.97 -6.18 -1.26
CA PHE A 24 -13.79 -5.84 -0.09
C PHE A 24 -13.61 -4.38 0.33
N LEU A 25 -12.36 -3.90 0.30
CA LEU A 25 -12.00 -2.59 0.80
C LEU A 25 -12.42 -1.46 -0.16
N VAL A 26 -12.28 -1.66 -1.47
CA VAL A 26 -12.58 -0.63 -2.47
C VAL A 26 -14.07 -0.23 -2.44
N PRO A 27 -15.06 -1.15 -2.43
CA PRO A 27 -16.47 -0.76 -2.34
C PRO A 27 -16.80 -0.06 -1.02
N LEU A 28 -16.22 -0.52 0.10
CA LEU A 28 -16.45 0.09 1.41
C LEU A 28 -15.98 1.54 1.43
N LEU A 29 -14.75 1.78 0.97
CA LEU A 29 -14.19 3.13 0.92
C LEU A 29 -14.89 4.02 -0.12
N ARG A 30 -15.40 3.48 -1.23
CA ARG A 30 -16.24 4.25 -2.17
C ARG A 30 -17.57 4.64 -1.54
N ARG A 31 -18.24 3.70 -0.86
CA ARG A 31 -19.52 3.94 -0.17
C ARG A 31 -19.39 5.05 0.88
N ASP A 32 -18.29 5.03 1.64
CA ASP A 32 -18.05 6.00 2.70
C ASP A 32 -17.48 7.34 2.17
N GLY A 33 -17.34 7.50 0.84
CA GLY A 33 -16.82 8.72 0.20
C GLY A 33 -15.30 8.92 0.31
N GLU A 34 -14.59 7.91 0.82
CA GLU A 34 -13.13 7.93 0.98
C GLU A 34 -12.39 7.71 -0.34
N LEU A 35 -13.03 7.09 -1.33
CA LEU A 35 -12.52 6.92 -2.69
C LEU A 35 -13.52 7.47 -3.70
N ASP A 36 -13.09 8.46 -4.47
CA ASP A 36 -13.78 8.92 -5.67
C ASP A 36 -13.16 8.20 -6.88
N LEU A 37 -13.85 7.15 -7.33
CA LEU A 37 -13.44 6.30 -8.45
C LEU A 37 -14.68 5.97 -9.27
N THR A 38 -14.52 5.94 -10.59
CA THR A 38 -15.46 5.32 -11.51
C THR A 38 -15.49 3.79 -11.32
N ASP A 39 -16.50 3.12 -11.87
CA ASP A 39 -16.59 1.66 -11.78
C ASP A 39 -15.45 0.95 -12.53
N ASP A 40 -15.02 1.50 -13.67
CA ASP A 40 -13.90 0.96 -14.43
C ASP A 40 -12.58 1.08 -13.65
N GLU A 41 -12.33 2.21 -13.01
CA GLU A 41 -11.13 2.40 -12.17
C GLU A 41 -11.15 1.48 -10.95
N ALA A 42 -12.32 1.30 -10.32
CA ALA A 42 -12.49 0.37 -9.21
C ALA A 42 -12.23 -1.08 -9.65
N ALA A 43 -12.74 -1.48 -10.82
CA ALA A 43 -12.50 -2.81 -11.38
C ALA A 43 -11.00 -3.05 -11.65
N LEU A 44 -10.30 -2.07 -12.24
CA LEU A 44 -8.85 -2.15 -12.46
C LEU A 44 -8.06 -2.24 -11.15
N LEU A 45 -8.47 -1.49 -10.13
CA LEU A 45 -7.84 -1.53 -8.80
C LEU A 45 -8.01 -2.89 -8.15
N VAL A 46 -9.22 -3.45 -8.17
CA VAL A 46 -9.56 -4.75 -7.57
C VAL A 46 -8.91 -5.92 -8.31
N ALA A 47 -8.76 -5.84 -9.63
CA ALA A 47 -8.13 -6.88 -10.45
C ALA A 47 -6.59 -6.89 -10.35
N MET A 48 -5.98 -5.95 -9.64
CA MET A 48 -4.53 -5.79 -9.60
C MET A 48 -3.84 -6.95 -8.90
N SER A 49 -2.87 -7.58 -9.58
CA SER A 49 -2.08 -8.65 -8.99
C SER A 49 -1.23 -8.18 -7.81
N ALA A 50 -0.90 -9.10 -6.90
CA ALA A 50 -0.01 -8.84 -5.76
C ALA A 50 1.35 -8.27 -6.21
N ALA A 51 1.94 -8.85 -7.26
CA ALA A 51 3.23 -8.38 -7.79
C ALA A 51 3.16 -6.95 -8.34
N THR A 52 2.07 -6.60 -9.04
CA THR A 52 1.88 -5.24 -9.55
C THR A 52 1.64 -4.26 -8.41
N THR A 53 0.86 -4.66 -7.41
CA THR A 53 0.62 -3.89 -6.19
C THR A 53 1.93 -3.59 -5.47
N ASP A 54 2.79 -4.59 -5.25
CA ASP A 54 4.08 -4.41 -4.60
C ASP A 54 5.00 -3.47 -5.39
N ARG A 55 5.09 -3.63 -6.73
CA ARG A 55 5.87 -2.72 -7.59
C ARG A 55 5.39 -1.27 -7.49
N ARG A 56 4.07 -1.03 -7.50
CA ARG A 56 3.49 0.32 -7.40
C ARG A 56 3.67 0.95 -6.03
N LEU A 57 3.76 0.14 -4.97
CA LEU A 57 3.95 0.61 -3.59
C LEU A 57 5.41 0.68 -3.16
N ALA A 58 6.35 0.21 -3.98
CA ALA A 58 7.78 0.20 -3.64
C ALA A 58 8.27 1.59 -3.21
N GLY A 59 7.95 2.63 -3.99
CA GLY A 59 8.34 4.00 -3.67
C GLY A 59 7.74 4.53 -2.36
N GLU A 60 6.52 4.12 -1.97
CA GLU A 60 5.95 4.51 -0.68
C GLU A 60 6.58 3.74 0.49
N ARG A 61 6.97 2.48 0.27
CA ARG A 61 7.69 1.69 1.28
C ARG A 61 9.08 2.23 1.55
N ASP A 62 9.77 2.68 0.50
CA ASP A 62 11.10 3.28 0.64
C ASP A 62 11.07 4.57 1.47
N LYS A 63 9.94 5.30 1.46
CA LYS A 63 9.72 6.46 2.34
C LYS A 63 9.50 6.06 3.81
N MET A 64 8.94 4.87 4.07
CA MET A 64 8.74 4.35 5.43
C MET A 64 10.02 3.75 6.03
N MET A 65 11.02 3.39 5.21
CA MET A 65 12.28 2.86 5.72
C MET A 65 13.07 3.94 6.48
N PRO A 66 13.48 3.68 7.74
CA PRO A 66 14.37 4.57 8.45
C PRO A 66 15.69 4.76 7.69
N ARG A 67 16.01 6.00 7.31
CA ARG A 67 17.30 6.34 6.71
C ARG A 67 18.30 6.70 7.80
N GLY A 68 19.55 6.23 7.67
CA GLY A 68 20.62 6.63 8.59
C GLY A 68 20.69 5.85 9.91
N ARG A 69 20.51 4.53 9.89
CA ARG A 69 21.03 3.69 10.98
C ARG A 69 22.56 3.61 10.85
N SER A 70 23.25 4.66 11.29
CA SER A 70 24.64 4.52 11.69
C SER A 70 24.64 3.53 12.85
N HIS A 71 24.96 2.27 12.55
CA HIS A 71 25.24 1.29 13.58
C HIS A 71 26.39 1.88 14.42
N THR A 72 26.13 2.00 15.72
CA THR A 72 27.03 2.46 16.80
C THR A 72 28.51 2.53 16.41
N ARG A 73 29.17 3.68 16.69
CA ARG A 73 30.63 3.75 16.77
C ARG A 73 31.13 2.58 17.62
N PRO A 74 32.03 1.71 17.14
CA PRO A 74 32.69 0.76 18.02
C PRO A 74 33.51 1.58 19.01
N GLY A 75 33.11 1.58 20.29
CA GLY A 75 33.94 2.15 21.33
C GLY A 75 35.23 1.34 21.40
N SER A 76 36.36 1.94 21.05
CA SER A 76 37.67 1.38 21.35
C SER A 76 37.94 1.53 22.84
N LEU A 77 38.11 0.40 23.53
CA LEU A 77 38.69 0.34 24.88
C LEU A 77 40.18 0.67 24.83
#